data_AF-X1KF33-F1
#
_entry.id   AF-X1KF33-F1
#
_cell.length_a   1.000
_cell.length_b   1.000
_cell.length_c   1.000
_cell.angle_alpha   90.00
_cell.angle_beta   90.00
_cell.angle_gamma   90.00
#
_symmetry.space_group_name_H-M   'P 1'
#
loop_
_entity.id
_entity.type
_entity.pdbx_description
1 polymer ?
#
loop_
_entity_poly.entity_id
_entity_poly.type
_entity_poly.pdbx_seq_one_letter_code
_entity_poly.pdbx_strand_id
1 'polypeptide(L)' 'MEKDQKLNVIISGAGPAGLTAAYEACKKRLSPVVFEKDREVGGISKTVNYKDYLF' A
#
# COMPACT_ATOMS: atom_id res chain seq x y z
N MET A 1 -9.81 -7.22 -27.31
CA MET A 1 -9.58 -6.13 -26.33
C MET A 1 -8.33 -6.49 -25.54
N GLU A 2 -7.18 -6.09 -26.05
CA GLU A 2 -5.92 -6.15 -25.30
C GLU A 2 -5.95 -5.00 -24.30
N LYS A 3 -5.95 -5.32 -23.00
CA LYS A 3 -5.74 -4.30 -21.97
C LYS A 3 -4.26 -3.96 -22.02
N ASP A 4 -3.94 -2.75 -22.47
CA ASP A 4 -2.61 -2.14 -22.36
C ASP A 4 -2.00 -2.49 -21.00
N GLN A 5 -0.97 -3.34 -21.01
CA GLN A 5 -0.14 -3.58 -19.85
C GLN A 5 0.71 -2.33 -19.62
N LYS A 6 0.09 -1.25 -19.13
CA LYS A 6 0.79 -0.19 -18.41
C LYS A 6 1.58 -0.92 -17.33
N LEU A 7 2.92 -0.81 -17.35
CA LEU A 7 3.82 -1.47 -16.41
C LEU A 7 3.24 -1.39 -15.00
N ASN A 8 2.69 -2.51 -14.55
CA ASN A 8 1.92 -2.59 -13.31
C ASN A 8 2.94 -2.52 -12.18
N VAL A 9 2.96 -1.40 -11.46
CA VAL A 9 3.80 -1.25 -10.28
C VAL A 9 3.21 -2.15 -9.21
N ILE A 10 3.87 -3.27 -8.91
CA ILE A 10 3.47 -4.18 -7.86
C ILE A 10 4.31 -3.87 -6.62
N ILE A 11 3.64 -3.67 -5.49
CA ILE A 11 4.27 -3.37 -4.21
C ILE A 11 3.87 -4.45 -3.23
N SER A 12 4.86 -5.10 -2.60
CA SER A 12 4.65 -6.12 -1.57
C SER A 12 4.95 -5.54 -0.20
N GLY A 13 3.91 -5.41 0.63
CA GLY A 13 3.92 -4.78 1.94
C GLY A 13 3.27 -3.39 1.90
N ALA A 14 2.24 -3.18 2.72
CA ALA A 14 1.58 -1.90 2.95
C ALA A 14 2.04 -1.24 4.27
N GLY A 15 3.32 -1.40 4.61
CA GLY A 15 4.00 -0.60 5.62
C GLY A 15 4.33 0.82 5.12
N PRO A 16 5.06 1.63 5.92
CA PRO A 16 5.37 3.01 5.57
C PRO A 16 6.12 3.14 4.24
N ALA A 17 7.11 2.25 4.01
CA ALA A 17 7.88 2.24 2.77
C ALA A 17 7.01 1.90 1.55
N GLY A 18 6.17 0.88 1.64
CA GLY A 18 5.31 0.46 0.53
C GLY A 18 4.23 1.47 0.19
N LEU A 19 3.58 2.05 1.21
CA LEU A 19 2.59 3.11 1.00
C LEU A 19 3.23 4.39 0.44
N THR A 20 4.46 4.72 0.85
CA THR A 20 5.21 5.84 0.25
C THR A 20 5.55 5.57 -1.22
N ALA A 21 5.99 4.34 -1.54
CA ALA A 21 6.25 3.94 -2.92
C ALA A 21 4.97 4.02 -3.78
N ALA A 22 3.83 3.58 -3.25
CA ALA A 22 2.54 3.67 -3.92
C ALA A 22 2.13 5.13 -4.14
N TYR A 23 2.29 5.97 -3.13
CA TYR A 23 2.00 7.40 -3.21
C TYR A 23 2.82 8.10 -4.32
N GLU A 24 4.14 7.86 -4.36
CA GLU A 24 5.00 8.43 -5.40
C GLU A 24 4.70 7.85 -6.79
N ALA A 25 4.34 6.57 -6.89
CA ALA A 25 3.90 5.97 -8.15
C ALA A 25 2.61 6.61 -8.66
N CYS A 26 1.62 6.83 -7.79
CA CYS A 26 0.38 7.54 -8.12
C CYS A 26 0.67 8.97 -8.60
N LYS A 27 1.57 9.70 -7.93
CA LYS A 27 2.00 11.05 -8.37
C LYS A 27 2.60 11.07 -9.77
N LYS A 28 3.25 9.97 -10.18
CA LYS A 28 3.78 9.77 -11.53
C LYS A 28 2.74 9.25 -12.53
N ARG A 29 1.44 9.27 -12.18
CA ARG A 29 0.31 8.79 -12.99
C ARG A 29 0.40 7.29 -13.34
N LEU A 30 1.08 6.52 -12.49
CA LEU A 30 1.07 5.05 -12.54
C LEU A 30 -0.10 4.53 -11.70
N SER A 31 -0.46 3.26 -11.92
CA SER A 31 -1.53 2.58 -11.20
C SER A 31 -0.94 1.42 -10.38
N PRO A 32 -0.36 1.70 -9.20
CA PRO A 32 0.23 0.66 -8.40
C PRO A 32 -0.82 -0.26 -7.76
N VAL A 33 -0.45 -1.53 -7.57
CA VAL A 33 -1.20 -2.49 -6.77
C VAL A 33 -0.35 -2.87 -5.56
N VAL A 34 -0.89 -2.64 -4.36
CA VAL A 34 -0.22 -2.96 -3.10
C VAL A 34 -0.84 -4.21 -2.51
N PHE A 35 0.01 -5.21 -2.22
CA PHE A 35 -0.38 -6.42 -1.50
C PHE A 35 0.13 -6.34 -0.06
N GLU A 36 -0.73 -6.61 0.91
CA GLU A 36 -0.37 -6.74 2.32
C GLU A 36 -0.88 -8.09 2.82
N LYS A 37 -0.06 -8.75 3.64
CA LYS A 37 -0.40 -10.03 4.27
C LYS A 37 -1.33 -9.80 5.47
N ASP A 38 -1.12 -8.73 6.22
CA ASP A 38 -1.96 -8.34 7.33
C ASP A 38 -3.34 -7.84 6.85
N ARG A 39 -4.33 -7.88 7.75
CA ARG A 39 -5.66 -7.30 7.48
C ARG A 39 -5.67 -5.78 7.49
N GLU A 40 -4.67 -5.17 8.11
CA GLU A 40 -4.54 -3.72 8.31
C GLU A 40 -3.20 -3.25 7.79
N VAL A 41 -3.19 -2.05 7.21
CA VAL A 41 -1.98 -1.41 6.67
C VAL A 41 -1.23 -0.65 7.76
N GLY A 42 -0.03 -0.15 7.43
CA GLY A 42 0.83 0.62 8.34
C GLY A 42 2.03 -0.16 8.86
N GLY A 43 2.07 -1.49 8.68
CA GLY A 43 3.21 -2.33 9.06
C GLY A 43 3.60 -2.14 10.52
N ILE A 44 4.89 -1.94 10.79
CA ILE A 44 5.41 -1.68 12.15
C ILE A 44 5.04 -0.30 12.72
N SER A 45 4.41 0.56 11.93
CA SER A 45 4.00 1.91 12.34
C SER A 45 2.49 2.06 12.48
N LYS A 46 1.74 0.94 12.42
CA LYS A 46 0.29 0.97 12.62
C LYS A 46 -0.05 1.21 14.08
N THR A 47 -1.15 1.93 14.30
CA THR A 47 -1.77 2.10 15.61
C THR A 47 -2.99 1.19 15.68
N VAL A 48 -3.09 0.35 16.71
CA VAL A 48 -4.18 -0.59 16.92
C VAL A 48 -5.18 -0.05 17.94
N ASN A 49 -6.47 -0.26 17.69
CA ASN A 49 -7.51 0.00 18.67
C ASN A 49 -7.67 -1.22 19.58
N TYR A 50 -7.46 -1.02 20.88
CA TYR A 50 -7.77 -2.00 21.90
C TYR A 50 -8.64 -1.36 22.98
N LYS A 51 -9.88 -1.80 23.08
CA LYS A 51 -10.87 -1.32 24.07
C LYS A 51 -11.02 0.20 24.06
N ASP A 52 -11.13 0.80 22.88
CA ASP A 52 -11.26 2.24 22.66
C ASP A 52 -10.01 3.09 23.00
N TYR A 53 -8.88 2.42 23.22
CA TYR A 53 -7.56 3.07 23.35
C TYR A 53 -6.70 2.75 22.13
N LEU A 54 -5.94 3.76 21.68
CA LEU A 54 -5.05 3.67 20.52
C LEU A 54 -3.60 3.43 20.98
N PHE A 55 -2.98 2.38 20.45
CA PHE A 55 -1.59 1.98 20.75
C PHE A 55 -0.76 1.81 19.48
#